data_AF-A0A7C6YUA6-F1
#
_entry.id   AF-A0A7C6YUA6-F1
#
_cell.length_a   1.000
_cell.length_b   1.000
_cell.length_c   1.000
_cell.angle_alpha   90.00
_cell.angle_beta   90.00
_cell.angle_gamma   90.00
#
_symmetry.space_group_name_H-M   'P 1'
#
loop_
_entity.id
_entity.type
_entity.pdbx_description
1 polymer ?
#
loop_
_entity_poly.entity_id
_entity_poly.type
_entity_poly.pdbx_seq_one_letter_code
_entity_poly.pdbx_strand_id
1 'polypeptide(L)'
;MGKYVVRRIFLQGIPVLLGFTFLLYFIITIAPGSPVNHLRGIPNLDPGVLEEQKEQLGLNDAFLVQYVRWLTQVLKGDLGRSFDSARRPVSELIK
;
A
#
# COMPACT_ATOMS: atom_id res chain seq x y z
N MET A 1 30.80 21.61 -4.28
CA MET A 1 29.33 21.72 -4.23
C MET A 1 28.61 20.38 -4.43
N GLY A 2 28.90 19.58 -5.46
CA GLY A 2 28.19 18.30 -5.72
C GLY A 2 28.20 17.28 -4.56
N LYS A 3 29.33 17.11 -3.86
CA LYS A 3 29.44 16.21 -2.69
C LYS A 3 28.50 16.61 -1.53
N TYR A 4 28.27 17.91 -1.33
CA TYR A 4 27.33 18.41 -0.32
C TYR A 4 25.88 18.16 -0.73
N VAL A 5 25.54 18.38 -2.01
CA VAL A 5 24.19 18.13 -2.55
C VAL A 5 23.83 16.65 -2.45
N VAL A 6 24.73 15.74 -2.87
CA VAL A 6 24.53 14.29 -2.74
C VAL A 6 24.36 13.90 -1.27
N ARG A 7 25.24 14.36 -0.38
CA ARG A 7 25.14 14.10 1.05
C ARG A 7 23.80 14.58 1.63
N ARG A 8 23.31 15.74 1.22
CA ARG A 8 22.05 16.33 1.68
C ARG A 8 20.84 15.52 1.20
N ILE A 9 20.77 15.19 -0.09
CA ILE A 9 19.64 14.44 -0.65
C ILE A 9 19.58 13.03 -0.06
N PHE A 10 20.70 12.32 0.03
CA PHE A 10 20.70 10.94 0.52
C PHE A 10 20.56 10.85 2.04
N LEU A 11 21.27 11.68 2.82
CA LEU A 11 21.23 11.59 4.30
C LEU A 11 20.02 12.29 4.93
N GLN A 12 19.45 13.30 4.28
CA GLN A 12 18.30 14.04 4.83
C GLN A 12 17.02 13.78 4.04
N GLY A 13 17.11 13.73 2.71
CA GLY A 13 15.93 13.53 1.85
C GLY A 13 15.31 12.14 2.00
N ILE A 14 16.11 11.07 1.96
CA ILE A 14 15.59 9.69 2.05
C ILE A 14 14.86 9.44 3.38
N PRO A 15 15.42 9.77 4.56
CA PRO A 15 14.69 9.58 5.82
C PRO A 15 13.39 10.38 5.90
N VAL A 16 13.37 11.61 5.36
CA VAL A 16 12.16 12.44 5.33
C VAL A 16 11.09 11.81 4.43
N LEU A 17 11.45 11.34 3.23
CA LEU A 17 10.53 10.67 2.32
C LEU A 17 10.00 9.36 2.90
N LEU A 18 10.86 8.57 3.54
CA LEU A 18 10.44 7.35 4.22
C LEU A 18 9.50 7.66 5.39
N GLY A 19 9.84 8.64 6.23
CA GLY A 19 8.96 9.08 7.31
C GLY A 19 7.60 9.57 6.81
N PHE A 20 7.60 10.36 5.73
CA PHE A 20 6.36 10.86 5.13
C PHE A 20 5.50 9.74 4.54
N THR A 21 6.09 8.84 3.75
CA THR A 21 5.35 7.70 3.18
C THR A 21 4.86 6.74 4.26
N PHE A 22 5.64 6.51 5.31
CA PHE A 22 5.25 5.71 6.46
C PHE A 22 4.03 6.31 7.17
N LEU A 23 4.06 7.62 7.45
CA LEU A 23 2.95 8.32 8.10
C LEU A 23 1.69 8.31 7.24
N LEU A 24 1.82 8.57 5.93
CA LEU A 24 0.68 8.49 5.02
C LEU A 24 0.09 7.08 4.97
N TYR A 25 0.94 6.06 4.84
CA TYR A 25 0.52 4.67 4.81
C TYR A 25 -0.18 4.28 6.12
N PHE A 26 0.36 4.72 7.26
CA PHE A 26 -0.25 4.54 8.57
C PHE A 26 -1.66 5.16 8.62
N ILE A 27 -1.79 6.43 8.25
CA ILE A 27 -3.08 7.15 8.25
C ILE A 27 -4.11 6.44 7.37
N ILE A 28 -3.71 6.00 6.18
CA ILE A 28 -4.60 5.27 5.25
C ILE A 28 -5.02 3.92 5.82
N THR A 29 -4.10 3.21 6.50
CA THR A 29 -4.36 1.87 7.05
C THR A 29 -5.35 1.93 8.22
N ILE A 30 -5.28 2.98 9.05
CA ILE A 30 -6.23 3.18 10.16
C ILE A 30 -7.54 3.84 9.72
N ALA A 31 -7.58 4.41 8.52
CA ALA A 31 -8.77 5.08 8.02
C ALA A 31 -9.93 4.08 7.94
N PRO A 32 -11.17 4.50 8.28
CA PRO A 32 -12.33 3.64 8.16
C PRO A 32 -12.58 3.30 6.69
N GLY A 33 -12.22 2.08 6.30
CA GLY A 33 -12.25 1.63 4.92
C GLY A 33 -11.37 0.39 4.79
N SER A 34 -11.85 -0.66 4.15
CA SER A 34 -11.06 -1.85 3.87
C SER A 34 -11.18 -2.19 2.39
N PRO A 35 -10.10 -2.63 1.73
CA PRO A 35 -10.17 -3.04 0.33
C PRO A 35 -11.17 -4.19 0.10
N VAL A 36 -11.49 -4.98 1.14
CA VAL A 36 -12.52 -6.03 1.08
C VAL A 36 -13.94 -5.53 1.39
N ASN A 37 -14.15 -4.22 1.59
CA ASN A 37 -15.49 -3.68 1.86
C ASN A 37 -16.47 -3.93 0.71
N HIS A 38 -15.99 -4.02 -0.54
CA HIS A 38 -16.84 -4.38 -1.68
C HIS A 38 -17.46 -5.77 -1.52
N LEU A 39 -16.77 -6.71 -0.85
CA LEU A 39 -17.26 -8.06 -0.59
C LEU A 39 -18.32 -8.08 0.52
N ARG A 40 -18.23 -7.17 1.51
CA ARG A 40 -19.22 -7.07 2.60
C ARG A 40 -20.62 -6.69 2.11
N GLY A 41 -20.74 -6.12 0.92
CA GLY A 41 -22.04 -5.80 0.29
C GLY A 41 -22.73 -6.99 -0.39
N ILE A 42 -22.08 -8.15 -0.47
CA ILE A 42 -22.63 -9.35 -1.11
C ILE A 42 -23.49 -10.12 -0.08
N PRO A 43 -24.81 -10.28 -0.31
CA PRO A 43 -25.67 -11.06 0.58
C PRO A 43 -25.20 -12.52 0.67
N ASN A 44 -25.20 -13.11 1.86
CA ASN A 44 -24.79 -14.49 2.12
C ASN A 44 -23.33 -14.83 1.76
N LEU A 45 -22.41 -13.85 1.82
CA LEU A 45 -20.98 -14.14 1.66
C LEU A 45 -20.48 -15.08 2.76
N ASP A 46 -19.84 -16.17 2.36
CA ASP A 46 -19.16 -17.09 3.29
C ASP A 46 -18.04 -16.32 4.04
N PRO A 47 -18.04 -16.31 5.38
CA PRO A 47 -16.97 -15.73 6.17
C PRO A 47 -15.56 -16.24 5.79
N GLY A 48 -15.45 -17.49 5.35
CA GLY A 48 -14.17 -18.08 4.91
C GLY A 48 -13.58 -17.36 3.70
N VAL A 49 -14.42 -16.96 2.75
CA VAL A 49 -13.99 -16.21 1.56
C VAL A 49 -13.48 -14.82 1.93
N LEU A 50 -14.08 -14.17 2.93
CA LEU A 50 -13.64 -12.87 3.40
C LEU A 50 -12.26 -12.95 4.06
N GLU A 51 -12.03 -13.94 4.91
CA GLU A 51 -10.74 -14.16 5.57
C GLU A 51 -9.64 -14.55 4.57
N GLU A 52 -9.95 -15.42 3.61
CA GLU A 52 -9.01 -15.77 2.53
C GLU A 52 -8.60 -14.53 1.73
N GLN A 53 -9.54 -13.64 1.40
CA GLN A 53 -9.23 -12.40 0.70
C GLN A 53 -8.39 -11.44 1.55
N LYS A 54 -8.62 -11.36 2.86
CA LYS A 54 -7.78 -10.57 3.77
C LYS A 54 -6.34 -11.10 3.80
N GLU A 55 -6.19 -12.41 3.83
CA GLU A 55 -4.89 -13.07 3.85
C GLU A 55 -4.14 -12.88 2.54
N GLN A 56 -4.82 -13.04 1.39
CA GLN A 56 -4.25 -12.76 0.06
C GLN A 56 -3.76 -11.31 -0.08
N LEU A 57 -4.45 -10.36 0.55
CA LEU A 57 -4.07 -8.94 0.57
C LEU A 57 -3.04 -8.60 1.66
N GLY A 58 -2.68 -9.56 2.53
CA GLY A 58 -1.76 -9.33 3.65
C GLY A 58 -2.33 -8.42 4.73
N LEU A 59 -3.66 -8.25 4.81
CA LEU A 59 -4.30 -7.35 5.78
C LEU A 59 -4.13 -7.84 7.22
N ASN A 60 -3.88 -9.15 7.39
CA ASN A 60 -3.63 -9.79 8.67
C ASN A 60 -2.15 -9.72 9.10
N ASP A 61 -1.25 -9.28 8.21
CA ASP A 61 0.18 -9.16 8.52
C ASP A 61 0.43 -7.99 9.48
N ALA A 62 1.53 -8.02 10.23
CA ALA A 62 1.94 -6.89 11.05
C ALA A 62 2.16 -5.63 10.19
N PHE A 63 1.79 -4.45 10.70
CA PHE A 63 1.84 -3.18 9.95
C PHE A 63 3.18 -2.93 9.25
N LEU A 64 4.30 -3.18 9.93
CA LEU A 64 5.63 -3.01 9.35
C LEU A 64 5.87 -3.92 8.15
N VAL A 65 5.36 -5.15 8.18
CA VAL A 65 5.47 -6.11 7.08
C VAL A 65 4.66 -5.61 5.88
N GLN A 66 3.44 -5.12 6.11
CA GLN A 66 2.60 -4.54 5.07
C GLN A 66 3.28 -3.33 4.41
N TYR A 67 3.79 -2.39 5.22
CA TYR A 67 4.49 -1.20 4.73
C TYR A 67 5.74 -1.56 3.91
N VAL A 68 6.61 -2.44 4.41
CA VAL A 68 7.84 -2.83 3.70
C VAL A 68 7.52 -3.57 2.40
N ARG A 69 6.51 -4.44 2.39
CA ARG A 69 6.04 -5.13 1.18
C ARG A 69 5.55 -4.13 0.14
N TRP A 70 4.69 -3.20 0.54
CA TRP A 70 4.18 -2.13 -0.32
C TRP A 70 5.31 -1.25 -0.87
N LEU A 71 6.20 -0.77 0.02
CA LEU A 71 7.32 0.08 -0.38
C LEU A 71 8.23 -0.62 -1.39
N THR A 72 8.50 -1.92 -1.19
CA THR A 72 9.32 -2.72 -2.10
C THR A 72 8.68 -2.85 -3.49
N GLN A 73 7.35 -3.02 -3.57
CA GLN A 73 6.63 -3.07 -4.84
C GLN A 73 6.68 -1.73 -5.56
N VAL A 74 6.40 -0.63 -4.84
CA VAL A 74 6.43 0.73 -5.40
C VAL A 74 7.83 1.08 -5.93
N LEU A 75 8.89 0.73 -5.20
CA LEU A 75 10.27 0.95 -5.65
C LEU A 75 10.63 0.14 -6.91
N LYS A 76 9.94 -0.97 -7.19
CA LYS A 76 10.06 -1.74 -8.43
C LYS A 76 9.17 -1.20 -9.56
N GLY A 77 8.42 -0.12 -9.31
CA GLY A 77 7.46 0.46 -10.26
C GLY A 77 6.09 -0.24 -10.26
N ASP A 78 5.85 -1.17 -9.33
CA ASP A 78 4.56 -1.83 -9.17
C ASP A 78 3.70 -1.05 -8.17
N LEU A 79 2.68 -0.36 -8.68
CA LEU A 79 1.72 0.41 -7.88
C LEU A 79 0.56 -0.44 -7.36
N GLY A 80 0.56 -1.74 -7.67
CA GLY A 80 -0.51 -2.66 -7.35
C GLY A 80 -1.69 -2.57 -8.32
N ARG A 81 -2.79 -3.22 -7.92
CA ARG A 81 -4.02 -3.30 -8.69
C ARG A 81 -5.12 -2.47 -8.04
N SER A 82 -6.02 -1.94 -8.87
CA SER A 82 -7.19 -1.23 -8.39
C SER A 82 -8.15 -2.17 -7.66
N PHE A 83 -8.92 -1.60 -6.75
CA PHE A 83 -10.03 -2.30 -6.07
C PHE A 83 -11.34 -2.24 -6.87
N ASP A 84 -11.28 -1.80 -8.12
CA ASP A 84 -12.39 -1.89 -9.07
C ASP A 84 -12.62 -3.36 -9.49
N SER A 85 -13.82 -3.67 -9.97
CA SER A 85 -14.22 -5.01 -10.42
C SER A 85 -13.25 -5.60 -11.44
N ALA A 86 -12.62 -4.75 -12.26
CA ALA A 86 -11.66 -5.16 -13.28
C ALA A 86 -10.21 -5.37 -12.76
N ARG A 87 -9.91 -5.07 -11.48
CA ARG A 87 -8.58 -5.22 -10.84
C ARG A 87 -7.39 -4.80 -11.73
N ARG A 88 -7.54 -3.68 -12.45
CA ARG A 88 -6.54 -3.19 -13.42
C ARG A 88 -5.29 -2.66 -12.71
N PRO A 89 -4.09 -2.75 -13.31
CA PRO A 89 -2.89 -2.11 -12.76
C PRO A 89 -3.12 -0.61 -12.54
N VAL A 90 -2.74 -0.10 -11.37
CA VAL A 90 -2.94 1.33 -11.04
C VAL A 90 -2.17 2.24 -12.00
N SER A 91 -1.03 1.78 -12.51
CA SER A 91 -0.22 2.48 -13.51
C SER A 91 -0.99 2.82 -14.79
N GLU A 92 -1.99 2.02 -15.18
CA GLU A 92 -2.81 2.28 -16.38
C GLU A 92 -3.93 3.30 -16.14
N LEU A 93 -4.27 3.54 -14.87
CA LEU A 93 -5.32 4.46 -14.46
C LEU A 93 -4.82 5.90 -14.32
N ILE A 94 -3.51 6.07 -14.12
CA ILE A 94 -2.84 7.36 -14.06
C ILE A 94 -2.50 7.77 -15.49
N LYS A 95 -3.41 8.49 -16.15
CA LYS A 95 -3.18 9.18 -17.43
C LYS A 95 -2.92 10.66 -17.22
#